data_AF-W3VPF7-F1
#
_entry.id   AF-W3VPF7-F1
#
_cell.length_a   1.000
_cell.length_b   1.000
_cell.length_c   1.000
_cell.angle_alpha   90.00
_cell.angle_beta   90.00
_cell.angle_gamma   90.00
#
_symmetry.space_group_name_H-M   'P 1'
#
loop_
_entity.id
_entity.type
_entity.pdbx_description
1 polymer ?
#
loop_
_entity_poly.entity_id
_entity_poly.type
_entity_poly.pdbx_seq_one_letter_code
_entity_poly.pdbx_strand_id
1 'polypeptide(L)'
;MTGASYSAPNTVAKDGLWSKHQTAYMSWDLNANTQTEFVVASTQHDQFCPGLNALADGRLNINGGNTDRATTMEFTIGGSFTGGIGGTEVPLKDGEVYDPASNIWSALPSAKPGPRKQLKWYSNSGQGGARGAGTRNAINDQMCGVTVMYDNGVIFSAGGSQSYSDSDGLTATHKITIKGVNTAPAVQTDVRQCGGSAQRPGVHRWRLDVCNAYTLVALIAVPHNYHSTLLLMPDGRVMSGGGGLCYVGGNCQGTNHPDMQFYSPSYLFDASGNAAARSQITKLASSQQNGDQIRVYPGDTLTVTLNSASGLGHVLIRMGSSTHSVNTDQRRITRTVHLTSGNTVTLRLPSDTGDVTPGFCYYLAVASSGAHSIGQTVNVLKV
;
A
#
# COMPACT_ATOMS: atom_id res chain seq x y z
N MET A 1 -22.22 -6.34 -16.06
CA MET A 1 -21.04 -6.63 -15.23
C MET A 1 -20.54 -8.02 -15.57
N THR A 2 -19.35 -8.15 -16.16
CA THR A 2 -18.65 -9.44 -16.31
C THR A 2 -17.47 -9.43 -15.35
N GLY A 3 -17.75 -9.66 -14.07
CA GLY A 3 -16.69 -9.81 -13.06
C GLY A 3 -16.00 -11.15 -13.29
N ALA A 4 -14.82 -11.13 -13.88
CA ALA A 4 -14.01 -12.33 -14.02
C ALA A 4 -13.47 -12.75 -12.64
N SER A 5 -14.00 -13.86 -12.13
CA SER A 5 -13.50 -14.54 -10.93
C SER A 5 -12.50 -15.61 -11.36
N TYR A 6 -11.25 -15.52 -10.91
CA TYR A 6 -10.20 -16.48 -11.24
C TYR A 6 -9.85 -17.32 -10.01
N SER A 7 -10.01 -18.64 -10.12
CA SER A 7 -9.61 -19.62 -9.10
C SER A 7 -8.22 -20.16 -9.46
N ALA A 8 -7.21 -19.91 -8.63
CA ALA A 8 -5.92 -20.59 -8.78
C ALA A 8 -6.04 -22.07 -8.36
N PRO A 9 -5.40 -23.01 -9.09
CA PRO A 9 -5.32 -24.40 -8.67
C PRO A 9 -4.55 -24.55 -7.34
N ASN A 10 -4.93 -25.54 -6.54
CA ASN A 10 -4.35 -25.77 -5.20
C ASN A 10 -3.04 -26.59 -5.29
N THR A 11 -2.21 -26.35 -6.30
CA THR A 11 -1.15 -27.26 -6.79
C THR A 11 0.18 -27.17 -6.07
N VAL A 12 0.53 -26.02 -5.47
CA VAL A 12 1.73 -25.95 -4.62
C VAL A 12 1.43 -26.59 -3.27
N ALA A 13 1.96 -27.80 -3.06
CA ALA A 13 1.73 -28.61 -1.87
C ALA A 13 2.06 -27.83 -0.58
N LYS A 14 1.03 -27.63 0.26
CA LYS A 14 1.13 -26.88 1.52
C LYS A 14 1.92 -27.64 2.60
N ASP A 15 2.05 -28.96 2.47
CA ASP A 15 2.63 -29.80 3.51
C ASP A 15 4.16 -29.72 3.55
N GLY A 16 4.67 -29.07 4.61
CA GLY A 16 6.09 -29.08 4.96
C GLY A 16 6.97 -28.08 4.22
N LEU A 17 6.42 -26.97 3.71
CA LEU A 17 7.24 -25.84 3.22
C LEU A 17 7.86 -25.05 4.39
N TRP A 18 7.09 -24.81 5.46
CA TRP A 18 7.56 -24.09 6.66
C TRP A 18 8.79 -24.76 7.30
N SER A 19 8.77 -26.10 7.42
CA SER A 19 9.88 -26.90 7.96
C SER A 19 11.10 -27.00 7.03
N LYS A 20 11.03 -26.46 5.81
CA LYS A 20 12.12 -26.42 4.83
C LYS A 20 12.63 -25.00 4.57
N HIS A 21 12.03 -23.99 5.21
CA HIS A 21 12.28 -22.56 4.98
C HIS A 21 12.16 -22.18 3.48
N GLN A 22 11.00 -22.48 2.87
CA GLN A 22 10.73 -22.21 1.46
C GLN A 22 9.42 -21.45 1.30
N THR A 23 9.33 -20.57 0.30
CA THR A 23 8.13 -19.80 0.01
C THR A 23 7.53 -20.17 -1.35
N ALA A 24 6.23 -20.46 -1.36
CA ALA A 24 5.44 -20.64 -2.58
C ALA A 24 5.01 -19.27 -3.15
N TYR A 25 5.19 -19.08 -4.45
CA TYR A 25 4.86 -17.87 -5.18
C TYR A 25 3.94 -18.15 -6.38
N MET A 26 3.12 -17.16 -6.71
CA MET A 26 2.39 -17.07 -7.96
C MET A 26 2.61 -15.66 -8.54
N SER A 27 3.01 -15.57 -9.80
CA SER A 27 2.99 -14.32 -10.58
C SER A 27 1.85 -14.34 -11.59
N TRP A 28 1.25 -13.19 -11.84
CA TRP A 28 0.20 -13.01 -12.86
C TRP A 28 0.61 -11.92 -13.85
N ASP A 29 0.66 -12.26 -15.14
CA ASP A 29 0.84 -11.29 -16.22
C ASP A 29 -0.53 -10.76 -16.66
N LEU A 30 -0.74 -9.45 -16.49
CA LEU A 30 -2.00 -8.77 -16.83
C LEU A 30 -2.25 -8.63 -18.33
N ASN A 31 -1.18 -8.60 -19.14
CA ASN A 31 -1.25 -8.40 -20.59
C ASN A 31 -1.43 -9.75 -21.30
N ALA A 32 -0.67 -10.77 -20.90
CA ALA A 32 -0.82 -12.12 -21.42
C ALA A 32 -2.02 -12.85 -20.80
N ASN A 33 -2.52 -12.39 -19.65
CA ASN A 33 -3.54 -13.06 -18.84
C ASN A 33 -3.13 -14.50 -18.49
N THR A 34 -1.89 -14.66 -18.03
CA THR A 34 -1.27 -15.95 -17.67
C THR A 34 -0.79 -15.93 -16.22
N GLN A 35 -0.81 -17.11 -15.58
CA GLN A 35 -0.23 -17.33 -14.26
C GLN A 35 1.01 -18.22 -14.34
N THR A 36 1.95 -18.01 -13.43
CA THR A 36 3.10 -18.90 -13.21
C THR A 36 3.25 -19.14 -11.72
N GLU A 37 3.28 -20.41 -11.30
CA GLU A 37 3.55 -20.84 -9.93
C GLU A 37 5.00 -21.32 -9.80
N PHE A 38 5.68 -20.98 -8.70
CA PHE A 38 7.05 -21.43 -8.42
C PHE A 38 7.34 -21.45 -6.91
N VAL A 39 8.38 -22.18 -6.51
CA VAL A 39 8.85 -22.24 -5.12
C VAL A 39 10.25 -21.63 -5.03
N VAL A 40 10.43 -20.69 -4.11
CA VAL A 40 11.72 -20.09 -3.79
C VAL A 40 12.29 -20.78 -2.55
N ALA A 41 13.36 -21.54 -2.76
CA ALA A 41 14.11 -22.23 -1.70
C ALA A 41 15.51 -21.65 -1.48
N SER A 42 16.06 -20.92 -2.45
CA SER A 42 17.42 -20.37 -2.43
C SER A 42 17.65 -19.33 -1.32
N THR A 43 16.59 -18.66 -0.88
CA THR A 43 16.61 -17.71 0.24
C THR A 43 16.68 -18.37 1.60
N GLN A 44 16.36 -19.67 1.71
CA GLN A 44 16.12 -20.37 2.99
C GLN A 44 15.19 -19.55 3.91
N HIS A 45 14.13 -18.99 3.33
CA HIS A 45 13.18 -18.09 3.97
C HIS A 45 11.75 -18.52 3.66
N ASP A 46 11.01 -18.89 4.70
CA ASP A 46 9.55 -18.96 4.68
C ASP A 46 8.98 -17.58 5.07
N GLN A 47 8.35 -16.94 4.07
CA GLN A 47 8.01 -15.52 4.04
C GLN A 47 6.54 -15.25 4.41
N PHE A 48 5.88 -16.18 5.11
CA PHE A 48 4.58 -15.91 5.73
C PHE A 48 4.72 -14.99 6.96
N CYS A 49 3.73 -14.11 7.21
CA CYS A 49 3.76 -13.02 8.19
C CYS A 49 4.95 -12.02 8.14
N PRO A 50 5.42 -11.55 6.97
CA PRO A 50 6.62 -10.73 6.87
C PRO A 50 6.33 -9.23 7.05
N GLY A 51 7.37 -8.43 7.30
CA GLY A 51 7.39 -7.03 6.89
C GLY A 51 7.73 -6.91 5.40
N LEU A 52 7.06 -6.00 4.68
CA LEU A 52 7.24 -5.74 3.24
C LEU A 52 7.42 -4.24 2.99
N ASN A 53 8.48 -3.83 2.27
CA ASN A 53 8.48 -2.57 1.53
C ASN A 53 9.40 -2.64 0.30
N ALA A 54 9.17 -1.79 -0.70
CA ALA A 54 9.94 -1.70 -1.93
C ALA A 54 11.14 -0.73 -1.80
N LEU A 55 12.31 -1.17 -2.25
CA LEU A 55 13.54 -0.38 -2.27
C LEU A 55 13.59 0.58 -3.48
N ALA A 56 14.53 1.55 -3.41
CA ALA A 56 14.74 2.55 -4.46
C ALA A 56 15.13 1.96 -5.83
N ASP A 57 15.72 0.77 -5.84
CA ASP A 57 16.10 0.03 -7.05
C ASP A 57 15.02 -0.94 -7.55
N GLY A 58 13.87 -1.01 -6.87
CA GLY A 58 12.73 -1.84 -7.25
C GLY A 58 12.77 -3.27 -6.68
N ARG A 59 13.80 -3.64 -5.92
CA ARG A 59 13.77 -4.87 -5.12
C ARG A 59 12.71 -4.76 -4.03
N LEU A 60 11.98 -5.84 -3.77
CA LEU A 60 11.09 -5.95 -2.62
C LEU A 60 11.87 -6.48 -1.41
N ASN A 61 11.88 -5.73 -0.31
CA ASN A 61 12.35 -6.26 0.96
C ASN A 61 11.25 -7.10 1.61
N ILE A 62 11.68 -8.26 2.12
CA ILE A 62 10.85 -9.21 2.86
C ILE A 62 11.63 -9.59 4.11
N ASN A 63 11.12 -9.21 5.29
CA ASN A 63 11.82 -9.37 6.57
C ASN A 63 10.99 -10.12 7.61
N GLY A 64 11.65 -10.96 8.42
CA GLY A 64 11.02 -11.74 9.48
C GLY A 64 10.00 -12.75 8.94
N GLY A 65 8.84 -12.84 9.58
CA GLY A 65 7.86 -13.88 9.31
C GLY A 65 8.15 -15.17 10.05
N ASN A 66 7.72 -16.31 9.50
CA ASN A 66 7.94 -17.64 10.09
C ASN A 66 9.42 -17.97 10.29
N THR A 67 10.30 -17.46 9.42
CA THR A 67 11.75 -17.47 9.68
C THR A 67 12.15 -16.13 10.30
N ASP A 68 11.98 -16.00 11.62
CA ASP A 68 11.95 -14.72 12.36
C ASP A 68 13.21 -13.83 12.27
N ARG A 69 14.35 -14.42 11.89
CA ARG A 69 15.65 -13.75 11.65
C ARG A 69 16.09 -13.73 10.19
N ALA A 70 15.34 -14.33 9.27
CA ALA A 70 15.65 -14.25 7.85
C ALA A 70 15.20 -12.91 7.31
N THR A 71 16.06 -12.28 6.51
CA THR A 71 15.81 -10.94 6.03
C THR A 71 16.34 -10.68 4.64
N THR A 72 15.50 -10.03 3.84
CA THR A 72 15.82 -9.51 2.52
C THR A 72 15.72 -7.97 2.47
N MET A 73 16.33 -7.22 3.43
CA MET A 73 16.92 -5.86 3.22
C MET A 73 16.16 -4.49 3.49
N GLU A 74 15.64 -4.10 4.69
CA GLU A 74 15.18 -2.67 4.98
C GLU A 74 14.78 -2.29 6.45
N PHE A 75 14.81 -1.00 6.86
CA PHE A 75 14.35 -0.48 8.19
C PHE A 75 12.98 -1.02 8.67
N THR A 76 12.94 -1.51 9.92
CA THR A 76 11.75 -2.04 10.59
C THR A 76 11.65 -1.50 12.02
N ILE A 77 10.44 -1.13 12.45
CA ILE A 77 10.16 -0.87 13.88
C ILE A 77 9.15 -1.91 14.36
N GLY A 78 9.51 -2.66 15.39
CA GLY A 78 8.65 -3.69 15.96
C GLY A 78 8.48 -4.89 15.05
N GLY A 79 9.59 -5.56 14.70
CA GLY A 79 9.56 -6.80 13.93
C GLY A 79 8.82 -7.93 14.66
N SER A 80 7.82 -8.52 14.02
CA SER A 80 6.92 -9.56 14.53
C SER A 80 5.86 -9.12 15.55
N PHE A 81 4.62 -9.56 15.28
CA PHE A 81 3.55 -9.64 16.28
C PHE A 81 3.94 -10.69 17.33
N THR A 82 4.69 -10.25 18.33
CA THR A 82 4.86 -10.94 19.61
C THR A 82 4.44 -10.02 20.75
N GLY A 83 3.18 -9.57 20.71
CA GLY A 83 2.37 -9.79 21.91
C GLY A 83 2.01 -11.26 21.85
N GLY A 84 2.48 -12.08 22.81
CA GLY A 84 2.56 -13.53 22.64
C GLY A 84 1.23 -14.18 22.29
N ILE A 85 1.29 -15.29 21.55
CA ILE A 85 0.14 -16.20 21.43
C ILE A 85 -0.23 -16.64 22.85
N GLY A 86 -1.42 -16.27 23.32
CA GLY A 86 -1.94 -16.70 24.62
C GLY A 86 -1.25 -16.08 25.85
N GLY A 87 -1.12 -14.76 25.92
CA GLY A 87 -0.95 -14.07 27.21
C GLY A 87 0.45 -14.14 27.85
N THR A 88 1.49 -14.46 27.08
CA THR A 88 2.88 -14.25 27.50
C THR A 88 3.38 -12.87 27.02
N GLU A 89 3.87 -12.05 27.97
CA GLU A 89 4.58 -10.82 27.63
C GLU A 89 5.95 -11.16 27.04
N VAL A 90 6.00 -11.29 25.71
CA VAL A 90 7.27 -11.28 24.99
C VAL A 90 7.80 -9.84 24.98
N PRO A 91 9.10 -9.60 25.23
CA PRO A 91 9.66 -8.25 25.22
C PRO A 91 9.38 -7.52 23.90
N LEU A 92 8.88 -6.28 24.01
CA LEU A 92 8.65 -5.42 22.85
C LEU A 92 9.96 -5.19 22.11
N LYS A 93 9.96 -5.42 20.79
CA LYS A 93 11.13 -5.14 19.95
C LYS A 93 11.23 -3.65 19.63
N ASP A 94 12.42 -3.11 19.80
CA ASP A 94 12.77 -1.74 19.42
C ASP A 94 12.80 -1.57 17.89
N GLY A 95 13.16 -0.37 17.43
CA GLY A 95 13.46 -0.14 16.03
C GLY A 95 14.82 -0.67 15.60
N GLU A 96 14.98 -0.86 14.29
CA GLU A 96 16.23 -1.23 13.63
C GLU A 96 16.21 -0.72 12.18
N VAL A 97 17.33 -0.18 11.69
CA VAL A 97 17.49 0.35 10.32
C VAL A 97 18.37 -0.57 9.51
N TYR A 98 17.95 -0.90 8.30
CA TYR A 98 18.86 -1.49 7.32
C TYR A 98 19.17 -0.51 6.19
N ASP A 99 20.42 -0.51 5.77
CA ASP A 99 20.92 0.25 4.63
C ASP A 99 21.24 -0.67 3.42
N PRO A 100 20.58 -0.48 2.26
CA PRO A 100 20.82 -1.29 1.06
C PRO A 100 22.16 -1.07 0.38
N ALA A 101 22.93 -0.04 0.74
CA ALA A 101 24.27 0.18 0.20
C ALA A 101 25.32 -0.70 0.92
N SER A 102 25.25 -0.80 2.25
CA SER A 102 26.16 -1.62 3.07
C SER A 102 25.68 -3.05 3.33
N ASN A 103 24.39 -3.33 3.12
CA ASN A 103 23.74 -4.61 3.45
C ASN A 103 23.76 -4.95 4.96
N ILE A 104 23.60 -3.93 5.81
CA ILE A 104 23.71 -4.05 7.28
C ILE A 104 22.41 -3.62 7.98
N TRP A 105 21.96 -4.41 8.95
CA TRP A 105 20.98 -4.01 9.97
C TRP A 105 21.67 -3.38 11.18
N SER A 106 21.16 -2.25 11.66
CA SER A 106 21.63 -1.50 12.81
C SER A 106 20.48 -1.30 13.80
N ALA A 107 20.66 -1.78 15.03
CA ALA A 107 19.67 -1.60 16.09
C ALA A 107 19.49 -0.12 16.46
N LEU A 108 18.25 0.27 16.78
CA LEU A 108 17.87 1.61 17.22
C LEU A 108 17.18 1.52 18.59
N PRO A 109 17.93 1.23 19.68
CA PRO A 109 17.36 0.91 20.99
C PRO A 109 16.58 2.07 21.65
N SER A 110 16.67 3.29 21.12
CA SER A 110 15.87 4.45 21.55
C SER A 110 14.58 4.64 20.75
N ALA A 111 14.39 3.91 19.64
CA ALA A 111 13.15 3.89 18.85
C ALA A 111 12.11 2.95 19.50
N LYS A 112 11.74 3.25 20.75
CA LYS A 112 10.82 2.43 21.55
C LYS A 112 9.39 2.43 20.98
N PRO A 113 8.75 1.25 20.80
CA PRO A 113 7.33 1.17 20.43
C PRO A 113 6.43 1.83 21.48
N GLY A 114 5.12 1.91 21.23
CA GLY A 114 4.19 2.57 22.15
C GLY A 114 2.73 2.18 21.96
N PRO A 115 1.84 2.70 22.82
CA PRO A 115 0.41 2.37 22.80
C PRO A 115 -0.24 2.80 21.48
N ARG A 116 -1.01 1.90 20.85
CA ARG A 116 -1.40 1.99 19.42
C ARG A 116 -2.43 3.09 19.12
N LYS A 117 -3.07 3.68 20.15
CA LYS A 117 -3.89 4.91 20.06
C LYS A 117 -3.05 6.19 19.90
N GLN A 118 -1.85 6.23 20.46
CA GLN A 118 -0.97 7.39 20.41
C GLN A 118 -0.15 7.35 19.11
N LEU A 119 -0.17 8.46 18.39
CA LEU A 119 0.72 8.65 17.25
C LEU A 119 2.14 8.93 17.78
N LYS A 120 3.15 8.50 17.03
CA LYS A 120 4.57 8.75 17.34
C LYS A 120 5.32 9.19 16.10
N TRP A 121 6.26 10.10 16.29
CA TRP A 121 7.40 10.32 15.40
C TRP A 121 8.53 9.39 15.81
N TYR A 122 9.18 8.77 14.83
CA TYR A 122 10.39 8.00 15.04
C TYR A 122 11.56 8.64 14.31
N SER A 123 12.76 8.52 14.88
CA SER A 123 14.02 8.83 14.20
C SER A 123 14.82 7.55 13.98
N ASN A 124 15.51 7.49 12.85
CA ASN A 124 16.52 6.48 12.51
C ASN A 124 17.97 6.99 12.66
N SER A 125 18.17 8.20 13.18
CA SER A 125 19.50 8.78 13.42
C SER A 125 20.14 8.24 14.71
N GLY A 126 21.41 7.84 14.66
CA GLY A 126 22.16 7.42 15.86
C GLY A 126 21.55 6.17 16.50
N GLN A 127 21.17 6.24 17.78
CA GLN A 127 20.46 5.16 18.49
C GLN A 127 18.94 5.15 18.23
N GLY A 128 18.48 5.98 17.29
CA GLY A 128 17.07 6.24 16.99
C GLY A 128 16.39 7.12 18.02
N GLY A 129 15.05 7.14 17.99
CA GLY A 129 14.25 7.87 18.96
C GLY A 129 12.75 7.71 18.72
N ALA A 130 11.94 7.93 19.74
CA ALA A 130 10.48 7.90 19.66
C ALA A 130 9.86 9.08 20.44
N ARG A 131 9.12 9.95 19.75
CA ARG A 131 8.46 11.13 20.32
C ARG A 131 6.94 11.04 20.13
N GLY A 132 6.16 11.31 21.18
CA GLY A 132 4.70 11.36 21.08
C GLY A 132 4.21 12.46 20.12
N ALA A 133 3.20 12.15 19.32
CA ALA A 133 2.60 13.01 18.31
C ALA A 133 1.07 13.18 18.52
N GLY A 134 0.62 13.11 19.77
CA GLY A 134 -0.80 13.17 20.12
C GLY A 134 -1.54 11.84 19.93
N THR A 135 -2.87 11.88 19.90
CA THR A 135 -3.75 10.71 19.91
C THR A 135 -4.57 10.65 18.63
N ARG A 136 -4.63 9.48 17.97
CA ARG A 136 -5.48 9.26 16.79
C ARG A 136 -6.94 9.08 17.17
N ASN A 137 -7.19 8.19 18.14
CA ASN A 137 -8.52 7.82 18.63
C ASN A 137 -8.44 7.72 20.16
N ALA A 138 -9.27 8.48 20.87
CA ALA A 138 -9.26 8.50 22.34
C ALA A 138 -9.90 7.24 22.96
N ILE A 139 -10.81 6.59 22.22
CA ILE A 139 -11.65 5.50 22.72
C ILE A 139 -10.96 4.17 22.47
N ASN A 140 -10.77 3.78 21.21
CA ASN A 140 -10.35 2.43 20.83
C ASN A 140 -8.97 2.42 20.13
N ASP A 141 -8.24 1.33 20.32
CA ASP A 141 -7.26 0.88 19.36
C ASP A 141 -7.94 0.48 18.04
N GLN A 142 -7.16 0.38 16.96
CA GLN A 142 -7.65 0.05 15.62
C GLN A 142 -6.71 -0.95 14.97
N MET A 143 -6.57 -2.13 15.60
CA MET A 143 -5.83 -3.25 15.04
C MET A 143 -6.44 -3.67 13.70
N CYS A 144 -5.60 -4.01 12.73
CA CYS A 144 -5.99 -4.32 11.35
C CYS A 144 -6.84 -3.22 10.66
N GLY A 145 -6.82 -1.98 11.18
CA GLY A 145 -7.39 -0.82 10.49
C GLY A 145 -6.51 -0.38 9.32
N VAL A 146 -7.13 0.13 8.27
CA VAL A 146 -6.42 0.55 7.05
C VAL A 146 -5.93 1.99 7.15
N THR A 147 -4.77 2.27 6.56
CA THR A 147 -4.20 3.62 6.42
C THR A 147 -3.64 3.84 5.01
N VAL A 148 -3.73 5.08 4.49
CA VAL A 148 -3.15 5.44 3.19
C VAL A 148 -2.80 6.93 3.13
N MET A 149 -1.62 7.26 2.62
CA MET A 149 -1.25 8.65 2.28
C MET A 149 -1.80 8.99 0.89
N TYR A 150 -2.99 9.62 0.86
CA TYR A 150 -3.72 9.90 -0.37
C TYR A 150 -3.37 11.27 -0.99
N ASP A 151 -2.65 12.11 -0.26
CA ASP A 151 -1.90 13.25 -0.78
C ASP A 151 -0.67 13.51 0.10
N ASN A 152 0.28 14.32 -0.38
CA ASN A 152 1.48 14.63 0.40
C ASN A 152 1.12 15.23 1.76
N GLY A 153 1.62 14.60 2.83
CA GLY A 153 1.33 15.01 4.21
C GLY A 153 -0.09 14.71 4.70
N VAL A 154 -0.96 14.06 3.91
CA VAL A 154 -2.36 13.78 4.30
C VAL A 154 -2.66 12.29 4.27
N ILE A 155 -2.94 11.74 5.44
CA ILE A 155 -3.22 10.32 5.67
C ILE A 155 -4.70 10.13 5.98
N PHE A 156 -5.35 9.19 5.31
CA PHE A 156 -6.65 8.66 5.69
C PHE A 156 -6.46 7.39 6.53
N SER A 157 -7.31 7.19 7.54
CA SER A 157 -7.38 5.94 8.30
C SER A 157 -8.84 5.54 8.56
N ALA A 158 -9.12 4.23 8.57
CA ALA A 158 -10.47 3.72 8.80
C ALA A 158 -10.50 2.32 9.43
N GLY A 159 -11.57 2.06 10.18
CA GLY A 159 -11.93 0.71 10.65
C GLY A 159 -11.00 0.17 11.72
N GLY A 160 -10.66 -1.12 11.60
CA GLY A 160 -9.94 -1.89 12.61
C GLY A 160 -10.79 -2.23 13.82
N SER A 161 -10.19 -2.87 14.82
CA SER A 161 -10.84 -3.36 16.05
C SER A 161 -10.00 -3.06 17.30
N GLN A 162 -10.60 -3.16 18.49
CA GLN A 162 -9.86 -2.95 19.75
C GLN A 162 -8.83 -4.07 19.98
N SER A 163 -9.19 -5.32 19.66
CA SER A 163 -8.32 -6.50 19.74
C SER A 163 -8.15 -7.17 18.38
N TYR A 164 -7.14 -8.02 18.23
CA TYR A 164 -6.78 -8.66 16.95
C TYR A 164 -7.84 -9.64 16.45
N SER A 165 -8.38 -10.44 17.36
CA SER A 165 -9.53 -11.34 17.16
C SER A 165 -10.64 -10.97 18.15
N ASP A 166 -11.81 -11.60 17.99
CA ASP A 166 -12.90 -11.61 18.98
C ASP A 166 -13.35 -10.21 19.43
N SER A 167 -13.32 -9.26 18.49
CA SER A 167 -13.56 -7.84 18.72
C SER A 167 -14.24 -7.23 17.50
N ASP A 168 -15.31 -6.47 17.74
CA ASP A 168 -16.12 -5.88 16.67
C ASP A 168 -15.32 -4.90 15.79
N GLY A 169 -15.58 -4.99 14.47
CA GLY A 169 -15.05 -4.06 13.49
C GLY A 169 -15.63 -2.65 13.68
N LEU A 170 -14.75 -1.68 13.91
CA LEU A 170 -15.11 -0.29 14.11
C LEU A 170 -15.49 0.39 12.79
N THR A 171 -16.21 1.50 12.89
CA THR A 171 -16.50 2.39 11.75
C THR A 171 -15.80 3.75 11.87
N ALA A 172 -14.91 3.92 12.85
CA ALA A 172 -14.18 5.16 13.08
C ALA A 172 -13.24 5.49 11.92
N THR A 173 -13.25 6.74 11.47
CA THR A 173 -12.38 7.22 10.40
C THR A 173 -11.69 8.52 10.79
N HIS A 174 -10.47 8.74 10.28
CA HIS A 174 -9.69 9.94 10.57
C HIS A 174 -8.98 10.46 9.33
N LYS A 175 -8.92 11.79 9.22
CA LYS A 175 -7.99 12.52 8.35
C LYS A 175 -6.89 13.07 9.23
N ILE A 176 -5.65 12.67 8.95
CA ILE A 176 -4.46 13.04 9.69
C ILE A 176 -3.58 13.89 8.78
N THR A 177 -3.41 15.17 9.11
CA THR A 177 -2.59 16.12 8.34
C THR A 177 -1.29 16.40 9.09
N ILE A 178 -0.18 15.96 8.51
CA ILE A 178 1.19 16.23 8.96
C ILE A 178 1.49 17.72 8.83
N LYS A 179 2.03 18.33 9.89
CA LYS A 179 2.37 19.77 9.95
C LYS A 179 3.88 20.05 9.88
N GLY A 180 4.68 19.01 9.65
CA GLY A 180 6.14 19.01 9.75
C GLY A 180 6.64 17.90 10.67
N VAL A 181 7.90 17.51 10.47
CA VAL A 181 8.57 16.47 11.27
C VAL A 181 8.56 16.85 12.75
N ASN A 182 8.42 15.87 13.64
CA ASN A 182 8.38 16.05 15.10
C ASN A 182 7.26 16.96 15.65
N THR A 183 6.30 17.38 14.81
CA THR A 183 5.15 18.21 15.19
C THR A 183 3.88 17.36 15.26
N ALA A 184 3.00 17.58 16.25
CA ALA A 184 1.74 16.85 16.31
C ALA A 184 0.86 17.16 15.07
N PRO A 185 0.41 16.15 14.30
CA PRO A 185 -0.48 16.36 13.18
C PRO A 185 -1.85 16.90 13.65
N ALA A 186 -2.59 17.54 12.73
CA ALA A 186 -4.03 17.71 12.94
C ALA A 186 -4.72 16.36 12.71
N VAL A 187 -5.56 15.94 13.66
CA VAL A 187 -6.42 14.76 13.52
C VAL A 187 -7.86 15.22 13.51
N GLN A 188 -8.57 14.97 12.40
CA GLN A 188 -10.01 15.13 12.28
C GLN A 188 -10.65 13.74 12.38
N THR A 189 -11.48 13.52 13.39
CA THR A 189 -12.31 12.32 13.57
C THR A 189 -13.59 12.41 12.72
N ASP A 190 -14.24 11.27 12.49
CA ASP A 190 -15.56 11.14 11.85
C ASP A 190 -15.70 11.96 10.58
N VAL A 191 -14.85 11.63 9.60
CA VAL A 191 -14.78 12.24 8.26
C VAL A 191 -15.97 11.78 7.38
N ARG A 192 -17.17 11.74 7.97
CA ARG A 192 -18.48 11.37 7.39
C ARG A 192 -19.43 12.58 7.26
N GLN A 193 -18.92 13.81 7.37
CA GLN A 193 -19.78 15.00 7.38
C GLN A 193 -20.19 15.47 5.98
N CYS A 194 -21.03 14.65 5.35
CA CYS A 194 -22.17 15.11 4.53
C CYS A 194 -23.36 14.25 4.94
N GLY A 195 -24.48 14.88 5.31
CA GLY A 195 -25.57 14.24 6.06
C GLY A 195 -26.13 12.98 5.40
N GLY A 196 -25.91 11.81 6.02
CA GLY A 196 -26.44 10.53 5.56
C GLY A 196 -26.11 9.41 6.55
N SER A 197 -27.11 8.89 7.25
CA SER A 197 -26.92 7.83 8.25
C SER A 197 -26.81 6.46 7.59
N ALA A 198 -25.61 5.89 7.57
CA ALA A 198 -25.37 4.50 7.16
C ALA A 198 -24.84 3.66 8.34
N GLN A 199 -25.75 3.21 9.22
CA GLN A 199 -25.45 2.16 10.21
C GLN A 199 -25.91 0.80 9.68
N ARG A 200 -24.96 -0.08 9.31
CA ARG A 200 -25.09 -1.55 9.37
C ARG A 200 -23.70 -2.17 9.63
N PRO A 201 -23.58 -3.17 10.52
CA PRO A 201 -22.35 -3.98 10.63
C PRO A 201 -22.30 -5.03 9.52
N GLY A 202 -21.09 -5.43 9.12
CA GLY A 202 -20.84 -6.47 8.12
C GLY A 202 -20.44 -5.93 6.74
N VAL A 203 -19.24 -6.33 6.30
CA VAL A 203 -18.60 -6.03 5.01
C VAL A 203 -18.29 -4.55 4.74
N HIS A 204 -17.06 -4.13 5.08
CA HIS A 204 -16.58 -2.76 4.84
C HIS A 204 -16.36 -2.49 3.32
N ARG A 205 -17.07 -1.53 2.73
CA ARG A 205 -16.76 -0.93 1.42
C ARG A 205 -17.02 0.57 1.45
N TRP A 206 -16.01 1.39 1.20
CA TRP A 206 -16.19 2.85 1.14
C TRP A 206 -15.22 3.49 0.14
N ARG A 207 -15.73 4.30 -0.80
CA ARG A 207 -14.94 5.28 -1.56
C ARG A 207 -15.04 6.63 -0.85
N LEU A 208 -13.93 7.28 -0.54
CA LEU A 208 -13.93 8.66 -0.02
C LEU A 208 -14.01 9.64 -1.20
N ASP A 209 -15.12 10.36 -1.32
CA ASP A 209 -15.32 11.40 -2.33
C ASP A 209 -14.89 12.79 -1.82
N VAL A 210 -14.74 13.77 -2.74
CA VAL A 210 -14.18 15.12 -2.48
C VAL A 210 -14.91 15.89 -1.37
N CYS A 211 -16.16 15.53 -1.06
CA CYS A 211 -16.98 16.12 0.00
C CYS A 211 -17.01 15.32 1.31
N ASN A 212 -16.02 14.45 1.58
CA ASN A 212 -16.01 13.55 2.76
C ASN A 212 -17.26 12.64 2.86
N ALA A 213 -17.87 12.34 1.71
CA ALA A 213 -18.97 11.40 1.59
C ALA A 213 -18.41 10.00 1.28
N TYR A 214 -19.07 8.95 1.79
CA TYR A 214 -18.77 7.58 1.39
C TYR A 214 -19.84 7.04 0.47
N THR A 215 -19.44 6.71 -0.76
CA THR A 215 -20.33 6.07 -1.75
C THR A 215 -20.13 4.55 -1.71
N LEU A 216 -21.23 3.80 -1.65
CA LEU A 216 -21.22 2.34 -1.79
C LEU A 216 -20.93 1.94 -3.23
N VAL A 217 -20.13 0.88 -3.40
CA VAL A 217 -19.73 0.34 -4.70
C VAL A 217 -20.28 -1.07 -4.92
N ALA A 218 -20.13 -1.59 -6.14
CA ALA A 218 -20.56 -2.95 -6.51
C ALA A 218 -20.09 -4.02 -5.50
N LEU A 219 -20.92 -5.05 -5.29
CA LEU A 219 -20.58 -6.12 -4.36
C LEU A 219 -19.46 -7.00 -4.93
N ILE A 220 -18.40 -7.21 -4.15
CA ILE A 220 -17.45 -8.31 -4.39
C ILE A 220 -18.12 -9.65 -4.05
N ALA A 221 -17.76 -10.71 -4.76
CA ALA A 221 -18.43 -12.02 -4.67
C ALA A 221 -17.83 -12.91 -3.58
N VAL A 222 -16.52 -12.81 -3.35
CA VAL A 222 -15.78 -13.58 -2.35
C VAL A 222 -15.47 -12.70 -1.11
N PRO A 223 -15.60 -13.25 0.12
CA PRO A 223 -15.26 -12.51 1.34
C PRO A 223 -13.75 -12.46 1.58
N HIS A 224 -13.14 -11.33 1.23
CA HIS A 224 -11.71 -11.06 1.48
C HIS A 224 -11.50 -10.48 2.90
N ASN A 225 -11.24 -11.38 3.85
CA ASN A 225 -11.05 -11.06 5.28
C ASN A 225 -9.57 -11.18 5.68
N TYR A 226 -9.27 -11.90 6.77
CA TYR A 226 -7.91 -12.17 7.23
C TYR A 226 -7.09 -12.93 6.15
N HIS A 227 -5.81 -12.58 6.01
CA HIS A 227 -4.91 -12.97 4.92
C HIS A 227 -5.36 -12.58 3.48
N SER A 228 -6.30 -11.64 3.32
CA SER A 228 -6.51 -11.00 2.01
C SER A 228 -5.49 -9.89 1.74
N THR A 229 -5.40 -9.50 0.46
CA THR A 229 -4.59 -8.39 -0.01
C THR A 229 -5.33 -7.58 -1.09
N LEU A 230 -4.94 -6.32 -1.26
CA LEU A 230 -5.56 -5.40 -2.21
C LEU A 230 -4.51 -4.44 -2.76
N LEU A 231 -4.43 -4.33 -4.10
CA LEU A 231 -3.43 -3.53 -4.81
C LEU A 231 -4.05 -2.72 -5.97
N LEU A 232 -3.51 -1.53 -6.20
CA LEU A 232 -3.82 -0.70 -7.38
C LEU A 232 -3.09 -1.24 -8.60
N MET A 233 -3.82 -1.43 -9.69
CA MET A 233 -3.28 -1.86 -10.98
C MET A 233 -2.92 -0.65 -11.86
N PRO A 234 -1.93 -0.75 -12.78
CA PRO A 234 -1.53 0.37 -13.64
C PRO A 234 -2.66 0.87 -14.54
N ASP A 235 -3.65 0.04 -14.85
CA ASP A 235 -4.82 0.42 -15.63
C ASP A 235 -5.92 1.11 -14.80
N GLY A 236 -5.77 1.29 -13.49
CA GLY A 236 -6.75 1.91 -12.61
C GLY A 236 -7.78 0.96 -12.01
N ARG A 237 -7.72 -0.34 -12.31
CA ARG A 237 -8.47 -1.35 -11.56
C ARG A 237 -7.84 -1.55 -10.18
N VAL A 238 -8.59 -2.15 -9.28
CA VAL A 238 -8.14 -2.60 -7.97
C VAL A 238 -8.22 -4.12 -7.94
N MET A 239 -7.09 -4.79 -7.77
CA MET A 239 -7.05 -6.23 -7.50
C MET A 239 -7.35 -6.45 -6.03
N SER A 240 -8.27 -7.36 -5.73
CA SER A 240 -8.59 -7.87 -4.40
C SER A 240 -8.50 -9.39 -4.45
N GLY A 241 -7.79 -10.02 -3.52
CA GLY A 241 -7.61 -11.46 -3.55
C GLY A 241 -7.12 -12.04 -2.23
N GLY A 242 -7.02 -13.37 -2.18
CA GLY A 242 -6.62 -14.08 -0.98
C GLY A 242 -7.69 -14.09 0.11
N GLY A 243 -7.33 -14.70 1.24
CA GLY A 243 -8.23 -14.96 2.36
C GLY A 243 -8.09 -16.39 2.86
N GLY A 244 -8.16 -16.57 4.18
CA GLY A 244 -8.02 -17.89 4.80
C GLY A 244 -6.57 -18.17 5.19
N LEU A 245 -5.89 -19.08 4.50
CA LEU A 245 -4.56 -19.61 4.82
C LEU A 245 -4.40 -19.91 6.32
N CYS A 246 -5.10 -20.94 6.78
CA CYS A 246 -5.13 -21.36 8.17
C CYS A 246 -3.90 -22.19 8.59
N TYR A 247 -3.75 -22.36 9.90
CA TYR A 247 -2.81 -23.31 10.51
C TYR A 247 -3.17 -24.78 10.19
N VAL A 248 -2.16 -25.63 9.97
CA VAL A 248 -2.35 -27.07 9.69
C VAL A 248 -2.89 -27.80 10.92
N GLY A 249 -4.00 -28.52 10.75
CA GLY A 249 -4.77 -29.11 11.84
C GLY A 249 -5.90 -28.21 12.36
N GLY A 250 -6.02 -26.98 11.87
CA GLY A 250 -7.22 -26.15 12.07
C GLY A 250 -8.40 -26.61 11.20
N ASN A 251 -9.62 -26.21 11.58
CA ASN A 251 -10.80 -26.39 10.72
C ASN A 251 -10.94 -25.19 9.77
N CYS A 252 -10.75 -25.44 8.47
CA CYS A 252 -10.63 -24.39 7.45
C CYS A 252 -11.50 -24.68 6.21
N GLN A 253 -12.54 -25.51 6.37
CA GLN A 253 -13.42 -25.86 5.26
C GLN A 253 -14.12 -24.60 4.74
N GLY A 254 -13.93 -24.30 3.45
CA GLY A 254 -14.54 -23.14 2.78
C GLY A 254 -13.95 -21.77 3.10
N THR A 255 -12.89 -21.67 3.92
CA THR A 255 -12.30 -20.35 4.30
C THR A 255 -11.11 -19.93 3.45
N ASN A 256 -10.53 -20.83 2.66
CA ASN A 256 -9.39 -20.55 1.80
C ASN A 256 -9.85 -20.01 0.45
N HIS A 257 -9.36 -18.83 0.09
CA HIS A 257 -9.68 -18.14 -1.17
C HIS A 257 -8.40 -17.98 -2.01
N PRO A 258 -7.98 -19.03 -2.76
CA PRO A 258 -6.87 -18.95 -3.70
C PRO A 258 -7.31 -18.23 -4.99
N ASP A 259 -8.05 -17.14 -4.85
CA ASP A 259 -8.72 -16.44 -5.94
C ASP A 259 -8.46 -14.93 -5.85
N MET A 260 -8.70 -14.26 -6.97
CA MET A 260 -8.68 -12.79 -7.05
C MET A 260 -9.77 -12.26 -7.98
N GLN A 261 -10.25 -11.06 -7.65
CA GLN A 261 -11.24 -10.31 -8.39
C GLN A 261 -10.69 -8.90 -8.68
N PHE A 262 -10.96 -8.39 -9.88
CA PHE A 262 -10.60 -7.02 -10.26
C PHE A 262 -11.83 -6.12 -10.19
N TYR A 263 -11.82 -5.15 -9.27
CA TYR A 263 -12.81 -4.09 -9.23
C TYR A 263 -12.43 -2.97 -10.22
N SER A 264 -13.34 -2.65 -11.14
CA SER A 264 -13.23 -1.47 -12.02
C SER A 264 -14.02 -0.31 -11.41
N PRO A 265 -13.37 0.77 -10.96
CA PRO A 265 -14.06 1.91 -10.35
C PRO A 265 -14.87 2.73 -11.36
N SER A 266 -15.81 3.54 -10.86
CA SER A 266 -16.72 4.34 -11.71
C SER A 266 -16.00 5.29 -12.68
N TYR A 267 -14.79 5.75 -12.34
CA TYR A 267 -13.97 6.61 -13.21
C TYR A 267 -13.43 5.90 -14.47
N LEU A 268 -13.57 4.59 -14.57
CA LEU A 268 -13.27 3.83 -15.80
C LEU A 268 -14.48 3.73 -16.74
N PHE A 269 -15.63 4.33 -16.39
CA PHE A 269 -16.86 4.28 -17.17
C PHE A 269 -17.38 5.69 -17.51
N ASP A 270 -18.02 5.81 -18.67
CA ASP A 270 -18.78 7.01 -19.06
C ASP A 270 -20.16 7.05 -18.38
N ALA A 271 -20.91 8.13 -18.60
CA ALA A 271 -22.25 8.30 -18.03
C ALA A 271 -23.29 7.26 -18.54
N SER A 272 -22.99 6.57 -19.65
CA SER A 272 -23.81 5.51 -20.24
C SER A 272 -23.37 4.10 -19.78
N GLY A 273 -22.30 3.99 -18.99
CA GLY A 273 -21.74 2.73 -18.51
C GLY A 273 -20.79 2.03 -19.48
N ASN A 274 -20.40 2.66 -20.60
CA ASN A 274 -19.33 2.16 -21.46
C ASN A 274 -17.96 2.49 -20.87
N ALA A 275 -16.87 1.96 -21.44
CA ALA A 275 -15.52 2.34 -21.04
C ALA A 275 -15.26 3.85 -21.28
N ALA A 276 -14.80 4.57 -20.26
CA ALA A 276 -14.48 5.99 -20.37
C ALA A 276 -13.32 6.23 -21.35
N ALA A 277 -13.38 7.34 -22.09
CA ALA A 277 -12.23 7.83 -22.85
C ALA A 277 -11.09 8.22 -21.90
N ARG A 278 -9.87 7.76 -22.19
CA ARG A 278 -8.68 7.94 -21.34
C ARG A 278 -7.64 8.81 -22.06
N SER A 279 -7.00 9.73 -21.32
CA SER A 279 -5.85 10.47 -21.82
C SER A 279 -4.72 9.51 -22.20
N GLN A 280 -4.07 9.74 -23.34
CA GLN A 280 -2.98 8.89 -23.83
C GLN A 280 -1.66 9.62 -23.65
N ILE A 281 -0.72 8.98 -22.95
CA ILE A 281 0.68 9.44 -22.87
C ILE A 281 1.40 8.87 -24.09
N THR A 282 1.84 9.74 -24.99
CA THR A 282 2.54 9.36 -26.22
C THR A 282 4.06 9.38 -26.05
N LYS A 283 4.56 10.14 -25.06
CA LYS A 283 5.96 10.12 -24.65
C LYS A 283 6.09 10.49 -23.18
N LEU A 284 7.00 9.82 -22.48
CA LEU A 284 7.47 10.19 -21.15
C LEU A 284 9.01 10.29 -21.22
N ALA A 285 9.59 11.33 -20.64
CA ALA A 285 11.01 11.59 -20.73
C ALA A 285 11.57 12.35 -19.51
N SER A 286 12.86 12.14 -19.25
CA SER A 286 13.59 12.69 -18.09
C SER A 286 15.10 12.74 -18.40
N SER A 287 15.83 13.66 -17.77
CA SER A 287 17.29 13.77 -17.91
C SER A 287 18.08 12.52 -17.51
N GLN A 288 17.56 11.72 -16.57
CA GLN A 288 18.21 10.50 -16.06
C GLN A 288 17.75 9.21 -16.75
N GLN A 289 16.99 9.32 -17.86
CA GLN A 289 16.43 8.18 -18.58
C GLN A 289 17.52 7.23 -19.11
N ASN A 290 17.30 5.92 -18.99
CA ASN A 290 18.21 4.89 -19.49
C ASN A 290 17.45 3.91 -20.39
N GLY A 291 17.56 4.07 -21.71
CA GLY A 291 16.69 3.37 -22.67
C GLY A 291 15.22 3.68 -22.37
N ASP A 292 14.40 2.64 -22.24
CA ASP A 292 12.97 2.77 -21.90
C ASP A 292 12.72 3.01 -20.39
N GLN A 293 13.75 2.94 -19.54
CA GLN A 293 13.61 3.19 -18.10
C GLN A 293 13.55 4.70 -17.83
N ILE A 294 12.35 5.19 -17.51
CA ILE A 294 12.14 6.55 -17.03
C ILE A 294 12.62 6.64 -15.57
N ARG A 295 13.65 7.45 -15.32
CA ARG A 295 14.31 7.62 -14.02
C ARG A 295 14.45 9.10 -13.72
N VAL A 296 14.30 9.51 -12.47
CA VAL A 296 14.31 10.94 -12.11
C VAL A 296 14.74 11.11 -10.65
N TYR A 297 15.55 12.13 -10.34
CA TYR A 297 15.87 12.48 -8.95
C TYR A 297 14.77 13.38 -8.33
N PRO A 298 14.63 13.37 -7.00
CA PRO A 298 13.97 14.46 -6.28
C PRO A 298 14.48 15.83 -6.76
N GLY A 299 13.56 16.74 -7.08
CA GLY A 299 13.85 18.08 -7.59
C GLY A 299 14.12 18.17 -9.10
N ASP A 300 14.34 17.06 -9.81
CA ASP A 300 14.43 17.06 -11.28
C ASP A 300 13.05 17.23 -11.95
N THR A 301 13.04 17.35 -13.27
CA THR A 301 11.83 17.47 -14.09
C THR A 301 11.48 16.19 -14.84
N LEU A 302 10.18 15.93 -14.95
CA LEU A 302 9.59 14.88 -15.77
C LEU A 302 8.78 15.54 -16.90
N THR A 303 9.08 15.21 -18.15
CA THR A 303 8.42 15.77 -19.34
C THR A 303 7.48 14.74 -19.95
N VAL A 304 6.23 15.11 -20.15
CA VAL A 304 5.15 14.22 -20.59
C VAL A 304 4.49 14.81 -21.83
N THR A 305 4.47 14.08 -22.94
CA THR A 305 3.65 14.42 -24.13
C THR A 305 2.39 13.58 -24.13
N LEU A 306 1.26 14.23 -24.38
CA LEU A 306 -0.09 13.65 -24.33
C LEU A 306 -0.78 13.77 -25.70
N ASN A 307 -1.91 13.07 -25.88
CA ASN A 307 -2.84 13.36 -26.98
C ASN A 307 -3.59 14.70 -26.79
N SER A 308 -3.84 15.09 -25.55
CA SER A 308 -4.29 16.43 -25.14
C SER A 308 -3.80 16.71 -23.72
N ALA A 309 -3.26 17.91 -23.47
CA ALA A 309 -2.79 18.33 -22.15
C ALA A 309 -3.80 19.16 -21.35
N SER A 310 -4.92 19.58 -21.96
CA SER A 310 -5.85 20.52 -21.33
C SER A 310 -6.69 19.85 -20.21
N GLY A 311 -6.81 20.53 -19.07
CA GLY A 311 -7.71 20.13 -17.98
C GLY A 311 -7.31 18.87 -17.19
N LEU A 312 -6.05 18.44 -17.29
CA LEU A 312 -5.54 17.26 -16.59
C LEU A 312 -4.77 17.64 -15.31
N GLY A 313 -5.05 16.92 -14.23
CA GLY A 313 -4.16 16.82 -13.07
C GLY A 313 -3.09 15.74 -13.29
N HIS A 314 -1.98 15.85 -12.58
CA HIS A 314 -0.83 14.95 -12.72
C HIS A 314 -0.48 14.34 -11.37
N VAL A 315 -0.29 13.03 -11.31
CA VAL A 315 0.07 12.33 -10.06
C VAL A 315 1.14 11.28 -10.30
N LEU A 316 1.99 11.09 -9.30
CA LEU A 316 2.75 9.86 -9.11
C LEU A 316 2.04 9.05 -8.00
N ILE A 317 1.91 7.74 -8.18
CA ILE A 317 1.45 6.82 -7.14
C ILE A 317 2.53 5.77 -6.95
N ARG A 318 3.15 5.72 -5.77
CA ARG A 318 4.18 4.72 -5.45
C ARG A 318 3.56 3.33 -5.46
N MET A 319 4.19 2.38 -6.15
CA MET A 319 3.68 1.01 -6.28
C MET A 319 3.65 0.37 -4.89
N GLY A 320 2.55 -0.34 -4.56
CA GLY A 320 2.34 -0.90 -3.23
C GLY A 320 2.78 -2.36 -3.13
N SER A 321 3.24 -2.77 -1.94
CA SER A 321 3.24 -4.15 -1.48
C SER A 321 2.26 -4.27 -0.29
N SER A 322 1.56 -5.40 -0.16
CA SER A 322 0.53 -5.52 0.87
C SER A 322 0.33 -6.93 1.42
N THR A 323 0.29 -7.00 2.76
CA THR A 323 -0.03 -8.20 3.54
C THR A 323 -0.67 -7.78 4.87
N HIS A 324 -1.57 -8.59 5.43
CA HIS A 324 -2.17 -8.36 6.76
C HIS A 324 -2.74 -6.94 7.00
N SER A 325 -3.40 -6.37 5.98
CA SER A 325 -3.92 -4.98 5.97
C SER A 325 -2.85 -3.86 6.05
N VAL A 326 -1.56 -4.20 5.99
CA VAL A 326 -0.43 -3.27 5.96
C VAL A 326 0.02 -3.05 4.51
N ASN A 327 0.17 -1.79 4.11
CA ASN A 327 0.81 -1.36 2.88
C ASN A 327 1.45 0.02 3.14
N THR A 328 2.72 0.00 3.53
CA THR A 328 3.57 1.16 3.85
C THR A 328 4.17 1.82 2.62
N ASP A 329 4.20 1.10 1.49
CA ASP A 329 4.76 1.56 0.24
C ASP A 329 3.89 2.60 -0.47
N GLN A 330 2.58 2.36 -0.53
CA GLN A 330 1.67 3.12 -1.37
C GLN A 330 1.49 4.56 -0.85
N ARG A 331 1.63 5.52 -1.77
CA ARG A 331 1.26 6.92 -1.53
C ARG A 331 0.97 7.62 -2.85
N ARG A 332 0.03 8.57 -2.83
CA ARG A 332 -0.28 9.45 -3.96
C ARG A 332 0.39 10.80 -3.77
N ILE A 333 1.06 11.27 -4.83
CA ILE A 333 1.95 12.42 -4.84
C ILE A 333 1.48 13.37 -5.96
N THR A 334 0.65 14.36 -5.62
CA THR A 334 0.08 15.32 -6.58
C THR A 334 1.17 16.23 -7.16
N ARG A 335 1.26 16.36 -8.50
CA ARG A 335 2.24 17.21 -9.19
C ARG A 335 1.59 18.46 -9.79
N THR A 336 2.26 19.60 -9.62
CA THR A 336 1.95 20.85 -10.31
C THR A 336 2.69 20.89 -11.65
N VAL A 337 2.02 21.44 -12.66
CA VAL A 337 2.65 21.71 -13.96
C VAL A 337 3.55 22.94 -13.82
N HIS A 338 4.81 22.81 -14.23
CA HIS A 338 5.77 23.91 -14.26
C HIS A 338 5.72 24.67 -15.59
N LEU A 339 5.52 23.96 -16.70
CA LEU A 339 5.42 24.53 -18.04
C LEU A 339 4.52 23.65 -18.92
N THR A 340 3.77 24.28 -19.82
CA THR A 340 3.03 23.61 -20.91
C THR A 340 3.45 24.19 -22.25
N SER A 341 3.72 23.33 -23.23
CA SER A 341 4.00 23.70 -24.62
C SER A 341 3.28 22.73 -25.56
N GLY A 342 2.24 23.21 -26.22
CA GLY A 342 1.30 22.36 -26.96
C GLY A 342 0.72 21.27 -26.04
N ASN A 343 0.81 20.01 -26.47
CA ASN A 343 0.40 18.85 -25.66
C ASN A 343 1.52 18.27 -24.77
N THR A 344 2.62 18.99 -24.57
CA THR A 344 3.70 18.57 -23.66
C THR A 344 3.64 19.38 -22.37
N VAL A 345 3.68 18.70 -21.23
CA VAL A 345 3.81 19.30 -19.90
C VAL A 345 5.14 18.91 -19.26
N THR A 346 5.73 19.85 -18.54
CA THR A 346 6.90 19.62 -17.68
C THR A 346 6.47 19.71 -16.23
N LEU A 347 6.72 18.66 -15.47
CA LEU A 347 6.39 18.52 -14.05
C LEU A 347 7.67 18.61 -13.23
N ARG A 348 7.66 19.34 -12.10
CA ARG A 348 8.78 19.34 -11.15
C ARG A 348 8.49 18.38 -10.00
N LEU A 349 9.44 17.50 -9.70
CA LEU A 349 9.36 16.67 -8.49
C LEU A 349 9.68 17.50 -7.24
N PRO A 350 9.16 17.12 -6.05
CA PRO A 350 9.65 17.66 -4.80
C PRO A 350 11.15 17.35 -4.66
N SER A 351 11.90 18.27 -4.05
CA SER A 351 13.29 17.99 -3.64
C SER A 351 13.39 17.19 -2.35
N ASP A 352 12.34 17.19 -1.52
CA ASP A 352 12.29 16.46 -0.26
C ASP A 352 11.90 14.98 -0.51
N THR A 353 12.74 14.05 -0.04
CA THR A 353 12.56 12.60 -0.19
C THR A 353 11.49 12.02 0.74
N GLY A 354 11.05 12.75 1.76
CA GLY A 354 9.83 12.44 2.52
C GLY A 354 8.58 12.66 1.69
N ASP A 355 8.57 13.72 0.88
CA ASP A 355 7.49 14.07 -0.06
C ASP A 355 7.50 13.22 -1.34
N VAL A 356 8.68 12.82 -1.82
CA VAL A 356 8.83 11.89 -2.94
C VAL A 356 9.81 10.77 -2.59
N THR A 357 9.30 9.75 -1.90
CA THR A 357 10.12 8.61 -1.47
C THR A 357 10.62 7.80 -2.65
N PRO A 358 11.94 7.53 -2.75
CA PRO A 358 12.53 6.74 -3.82
C PRO A 358 11.86 5.38 -4.06
N GLY A 359 11.99 4.89 -5.29
CA GLY A 359 11.40 3.66 -5.78
C GLY A 359 10.40 3.89 -6.92
N PHE A 360 9.71 2.81 -7.27
CA PHE A 360 8.89 2.75 -8.47
C PHE A 360 7.49 3.32 -8.25
N CYS A 361 7.06 4.17 -9.19
CA CYS A 361 5.75 4.83 -9.19
C CYS A 361 5.03 4.62 -10.52
N TYR A 362 3.70 4.56 -10.49
CA TYR A 362 2.86 4.84 -11.65
C TYR A 362 2.70 6.35 -11.80
N TYR A 363 3.10 6.89 -12.95
CA TYR A 363 2.70 8.21 -13.39
C TYR A 363 1.35 8.15 -14.12
N LEU A 364 0.44 9.06 -13.75
CA LEU A 364 -0.90 9.18 -14.32
C LEU A 364 -1.24 10.63 -14.64
N ALA A 365 -1.83 10.84 -15.83
CA ALA A 365 -2.56 12.06 -16.15
C ALA A 365 -4.07 11.81 -15.95
N VAL A 366 -4.73 12.67 -15.18
CA VAL A 366 -6.06 12.44 -14.58
C VAL A 366 -7.01 13.60 -14.92
N ALA A 367 -8.13 13.32 -15.58
CA ALA A 367 -9.15 14.32 -15.86
C ALA A 367 -9.98 14.66 -14.60
N SER A 368 -10.73 15.77 -14.64
CA SER A 368 -11.63 16.18 -13.55
C SER A 368 -12.73 15.16 -13.21
N SER A 369 -13.10 14.28 -14.16
CA SER A 369 -14.00 13.14 -13.93
C SER A 369 -13.35 11.98 -13.14
N GLY A 370 -12.03 12.02 -12.95
CA GLY A 370 -11.22 10.92 -12.41
C GLY A 370 -10.72 9.93 -13.47
N ALA A 371 -11.24 9.98 -14.70
CA ALA A 371 -10.73 9.15 -15.80
C ALA A 371 -9.25 9.49 -16.08
N HIS A 372 -8.39 8.50 -16.24
CA HIS A 372 -6.95 8.70 -16.26
C HIS A 372 -6.24 7.83 -17.31
N SER A 373 -4.99 8.18 -17.66
CA SER A 373 -4.13 7.39 -18.54
C SER A 373 -3.85 5.97 -17.99
N ILE A 374 -3.30 5.08 -18.81
CA ILE A 374 -2.59 3.90 -18.27
C ILE A 374 -1.35 4.41 -17.52
N GLY A 375 -1.05 3.78 -16.38
CA GLY A 375 0.12 4.05 -15.56
C GLY A 375 1.41 3.82 -16.32
N GLN A 376 2.24 4.86 -16.41
CA GLN A 376 3.61 4.75 -16.92
C GLN A 376 4.58 4.58 -15.77
N THR A 377 5.49 3.63 -15.84
CA THR A 377 6.45 3.36 -14.78
C THR A 377 7.52 4.45 -14.73
N VAL A 378 7.70 5.05 -13.56
CA VAL A 378 8.76 6.02 -13.26
C VAL A 378 9.52 5.55 -12.02
N ASN A 379 10.84 5.44 -12.12
CA ASN A 379 11.70 5.19 -10.96
C ASN A 379 12.20 6.53 -10.37
N VAL A 380 11.78 6.84 -9.14
CA VAL A 380 12.35 7.96 -8.38
C VAL A 380 13.64 7.48 -7.71
N LEU A 381 14.76 8.07 -8.09
CA LEU A 381 16.07 7.65 -7.60
C LEU A 381 16.35 8.13 -6.16
N LYS A 382 17.13 7.35 -5.43
CA LYS A 382 17.76 7.78 -4.18
C LYS A 382 18.88 8.78 -4.51
N VAL A 383 18.88 9.93 -3.83
CA VAL A 383 19.99 10.91 -3.80
C VAL A 383 21.10 10.48 -2.85
#